data_AF-A0A4Q8B905-F1
#
_entry.id   AF-A0A4Q8B905-F1
#
_cell.length_a   1.000
_cell.length_b   1.000
_cell.length_c   1.000
_cell.angle_alpha   90.00
_cell.angle_beta   90.00
_cell.angle_gamma   90.00
#
_symmetry.space_group_name_H-M   'P 1'
#
loop_
_entity.id
_entity.type
_entity.pdbx_description
1 polymer ?
#
loop_
_entity_poly.entity_id
_entity_poly.type
_entity_poly.pdbx_seq_one_letter_code
_entity_poly.pdbx_strand_id
1 'polypeptide(L)'
;MSQPPSNPYPGSYPPPQQPGGYPSQQPGPQYGGGYPPQQSDPQYGGGYPPQQPGPQYGGGYPPQHSDPQYGGGYPPQQPGPQYGGGYPGEQPASHAGSYLESGQPSYGAPAGPPPKKSNVGRILLITLAVVVVLCLGGGAVLVFAAKDKVGDVVDATKTRLVAPATLAGKPKVTDPQLTSAAEQMSAEMKKDVPDATSTVGAFYGNPAKKDLVMIAGASGVLADPKKELEDGAKSLSSELAVTTFSPVDAGPLGGDAKCGDGKIDGSPVGVCIWADRGSLGVIIMYFKSADDLKSQFATMRGQIEQKG
;
A
#
# COMPACT_ATOMS: atom_id res chain seq x y z
N MET A 1 23.74 -57.95 15.63
CA MET A 1 24.46 -57.33 14.50
C MET A 1 24.55 -58.38 13.41
N SER A 2 23.71 -58.27 12.38
CA SER A 2 23.61 -59.24 11.29
C SER A 2 24.08 -58.55 10.01
N GLN A 3 25.23 -58.97 9.49
CA GLN A 3 25.69 -58.60 8.15
C GLN A 3 25.04 -59.53 7.12
N PRO A 4 24.57 -59.00 5.97
CA PRO A 4 24.17 -59.83 4.84
C PRO A 4 25.39 -60.26 3.99
N PRO A 5 25.31 -61.41 3.30
CA PRO A 5 26.41 -61.99 2.54
C PRO A 5 26.65 -61.32 1.17
N SER A 6 27.90 -61.44 0.73
CA SER A 6 28.48 -60.97 -0.53
C SER A 6 27.92 -61.68 -1.77
N ASN A 7 27.61 -60.91 -2.81
CA ASN A 7 27.21 -61.41 -4.12
C ASN A 7 28.42 -61.46 -5.08
N PRO A 8 28.67 -62.55 -5.83
CA PRO A 8 29.80 -62.66 -6.75
C PRO A 8 29.33 -62.68 -8.20
N TYR A 9 29.53 -61.61 -8.99
CA TYR A 9 29.57 -61.71 -10.46
C TYR A 9 30.23 -60.46 -11.10
N PRO A 10 31.29 -60.62 -11.92
CA PRO A 10 31.84 -59.55 -12.74
C PRO A 10 31.05 -59.47 -14.06
N GLY A 11 30.16 -58.47 -14.16
CA GLY A 11 29.47 -58.11 -15.40
C GLY A 11 30.28 -57.13 -16.22
N SER A 12 30.70 -57.57 -17.40
CA SER A 12 31.38 -56.81 -18.45
C SER A 12 30.51 -55.69 -19.02
N TYR A 13 30.89 -54.43 -18.81
CA TYR A 13 30.37 -53.27 -19.54
C TYR A 13 31.25 -53.00 -20.78
N PRO A 14 30.66 -52.72 -21.96
CA PRO A 14 31.41 -52.45 -23.17
C PRO A 14 32.17 -51.10 -23.11
N PRO A 15 33.31 -50.97 -23.82
CA PRO A 15 34.18 -49.80 -23.72
C PRO A 15 33.60 -48.54 -24.40
N PRO A 16 33.99 -47.34 -23.93
CA PRO A 16 33.55 -46.07 -24.49
C PRO A 16 34.19 -45.80 -25.86
N GLN A 17 33.38 -45.35 -26.83
CA GLN A 17 33.85 -44.85 -28.11
C GLN A 17 34.32 -43.39 -27.98
N GLN A 18 35.50 -43.09 -28.51
CA GLN A 18 35.98 -41.73 -28.82
C GLN A 18 36.27 -41.63 -30.35
N PRO A 19 36.75 -40.49 -30.89
CA PRO A 19 35.93 -39.44 -31.48
C PRO A 19 36.28 -39.21 -32.98
N GLY A 20 35.29 -39.16 -33.87
CA GLY A 20 35.41 -38.63 -35.23
C GLY A 20 34.41 -37.48 -35.37
N GLY A 21 34.73 -36.31 -35.91
CA GLY A 21 35.45 -36.02 -37.15
C GLY A 21 34.51 -35.11 -37.95
N TYR A 22 34.89 -33.83 -38.09
CA TYR A 22 34.09 -32.77 -38.72
C TYR A 22 33.76 -33.09 -40.18
N PRO A 23 32.53 -32.84 -40.66
CA PRO A 23 32.28 -32.66 -42.08
C PRO A 23 32.52 -31.20 -42.50
N SER A 24 33.27 -31.09 -43.58
CA SER A 24 33.70 -29.90 -44.33
C SER A 24 32.57 -29.01 -44.83
N GLN A 25 32.77 -27.69 -44.73
CA GLN A 25 31.92 -26.67 -45.34
C GLN A 25 32.14 -26.59 -46.86
N GLN A 26 31.05 -26.56 -47.62
CA GLN A 26 31.02 -26.23 -49.06
C GLN A 26 31.10 -24.70 -49.27
N PRO A 27 31.85 -24.19 -50.27
CA PRO A 27 31.90 -22.78 -50.62
C PRO A 27 31.02 -22.38 -51.82
N GLY A 28 30.37 -21.21 -51.73
CA GLY A 28 29.89 -20.41 -52.87
C GLY A 28 28.80 -19.39 -52.51
N PRO A 29 28.55 -18.32 -53.30
CA PRO A 29 29.41 -17.61 -54.26
C PRO A 29 29.75 -16.17 -53.82
N GLN A 30 30.88 -15.68 -54.33
CA GLN A 30 31.42 -14.32 -54.15
C GLN A 30 30.58 -13.26 -54.89
N TYR A 31 30.26 -12.16 -54.20
CA TYR A 31 29.95 -10.87 -54.83
C TYR A 31 31.09 -9.90 -54.52
N GLY A 32 31.75 -9.40 -55.58
CA GLY A 32 32.76 -8.35 -55.53
C GLY A 32 32.20 -7.06 -54.95
N GLY A 33 32.97 -6.18 -54.33
CA GLY A 33 34.29 -5.70 -54.74
C GLY A 33 34.13 -4.22 -55.12
N GLY A 34 34.49 -3.31 -54.21
CA GLY A 34 34.41 -1.87 -54.45
C GLY A 34 34.62 -1.03 -53.19
N TYR A 35 35.86 -0.65 -52.92
CA TYR A 35 36.21 0.44 -52.01
C TYR A 35 36.22 1.76 -52.81
N PRO A 36 35.59 2.85 -52.35
CA PRO A 36 35.91 4.18 -52.84
C PRO A 36 37.20 4.73 -52.18
N PRO A 37 37.97 5.58 -52.90
CA PRO A 37 39.35 5.92 -52.56
C PRO A 37 39.51 6.90 -51.39
N GLN A 38 40.67 6.79 -50.73
CA GLN A 38 41.20 7.76 -49.77
C GLN A 38 41.29 9.17 -50.39
N GLN A 39 40.73 10.16 -49.70
CA GLN A 39 41.10 11.56 -49.87
C GLN A 39 42.01 11.99 -48.72
N SER A 40 43.13 12.60 -49.11
CA SER A 40 44.19 13.18 -48.30
C SER A 40 43.75 14.45 -47.55
N ASP A 41 44.33 14.61 -46.35
CA ASP A 41 44.28 15.73 -45.40
C ASP A 41 44.18 17.16 -45.94
N PRO A 42 43.65 18.06 -45.10
CA PRO A 42 44.36 19.29 -44.78
C PRO A 42 44.77 19.35 -43.29
N GLN A 43 46.08 19.49 -43.06
CA GLN A 43 46.69 19.85 -41.79
C GLN A 43 46.04 21.09 -41.17
N TYR A 44 45.66 21.05 -39.89
CA TYR A 44 45.74 22.22 -38.99
C TYR A 44 45.70 21.82 -37.50
N GLY A 45 46.72 22.25 -36.76
CA GLY A 45 46.61 22.67 -35.35
C GLY A 45 46.61 21.57 -34.28
N GLY A 46 47.78 21.33 -33.68
CA GLY A 46 47.89 20.59 -32.43
C GLY A 46 47.25 21.31 -31.24
N GLY A 47 46.69 20.53 -30.31
CA GLY A 47 46.19 21.00 -29.02
C GLY A 47 45.56 19.85 -28.24
N TYR A 48 46.28 19.34 -27.25
CA TYR A 48 45.78 18.31 -26.33
C TYR A 48 44.66 18.87 -25.44
N PRO A 49 43.53 18.17 -25.23
CA PRO A 49 42.57 18.57 -24.21
C PRO A 49 43.12 18.24 -22.81
N PRO A 50 43.02 19.15 -21.81
CA PRO A 50 43.50 18.90 -20.46
C PRO A 50 42.63 17.86 -19.73
N GLN A 51 43.29 16.98 -18.99
CA GLN A 51 42.68 16.03 -18.07
C GLN A 51 41.96 16.78 -16.94
N GLN A 52 40.68 16.47 -16.70
CA GLN A 52 39.95 16.93 -15.53
C GLN A 52 40.40 16.16 -14.27
N PRO A 53 40.73 16.83 -13.16
CA PRO A 53 40.99 16.17 -11.87
C PRO A 53 39.70 15.60 -11.27
N GLY A 54 39.77 14.38 -10.73
CA GLY A 54 38.67 13.76 -9.98
C GLY A 54 38.38 14.45 -8.64
N PRO A 55 37.20 14.22 -8.03
CA PRO A 55 36.85 14.83 -6.75
C PRO A 55 37.65 14.22 -5.59
N GLN A 56 38.35 15.09 -4.85
CA GLN A 56 38.95 14.81 -3.55
C GLN A 56 37.86 14.73 -2.47
N TYR A 57 37.90 13.68 -1.65
CA TYR A 57 37.17 13.61 -0.38
C TYR A 57 37.83 14.56 0.63
N GLY A 58 37.19 15.70 0.88
CA GLY A 58 37.59 16.66 1.90
C GLY A 58 36.41 16.97 2.82
N GLY A 59 36.54 16.61 4.11
CA GLY A 59 35.59 17.00 5.15
C GLY A 59 35.67 18.50 5.42
N GLY A 60 34.51 19.14 5.63
CA GLY A 60 34.39 20.54 6.03
C GLY A 60 32.92 20.94 6.19
N TYR A 61 32.60 21.55 7.32
CA TYR A 61 31.27 22.00 7.72
C TYR A 61 30.70 23.08 6.78
N PRO A 62 29.37 23.19 6.56
CA PRO A 62 28.80 24.21 5.70
C PRO A 62 28.73 25.60 6.37
N PRO A 63 28.97 26.70 5.62
CA PRO A 63 28.74 28.06 6.08
C PRO A 63 27.28 28.52 5.87
N GLN A 64 26.78 29.36 6.79
CA GLN A 64 25.50 30.04 6.70
C GLN A 64 25.49 31.07 5.57
N HIS A 65 24.46 31.02 4.72
CA HIS A 65 24.14 32.07 3.76
C HIS A 65 23.09 33.04 4.33
N SER A 66 23.40 34.33 4.20
CA SER A 66 22.53 35.48 4.44
C SER A 66 21.68 35.81 3.21
N ASP A 67 20.37 35.99 3.38
CA ASP A 67 19.43 36.41 2.33
C ASP A 67 19.41 37.94 2.08
N PRO A 68 19.03 38.43 0.88
CA PRO A 68 18.96 39.85 0.54
C PRO A 68 17.65 40.53 0.98
N GLN A 69 17.76 41.76 1.48
CA GLN A 69 16.64 42.67 1.77
C GLN A 69 15.97 43.18 0.49
N TYR A 70 14.63 43.08 0.42
CA TYR A 70 13.79 43.87 -0.47
C TYR A 70 12.65 44.50 0.33
N GLY A 71 12.49 45.82 0.22
CA GLY A 71 11.59 46.63 1.03
C GLY A 71 10.12 46.57 0.60
N GLY A 72 9.22 46.84 1.56
CA GLY A 72 7.79 47.09 1.35
C GLY A 72 7.12 47.46 2.67
N GLY A 73 6.43 48.60 2.71
CA GLY A 73 5.93 49.27 3.93
C GLY A 73 4.72 48.62 4.62
N TYR A 74 4.54 49.00 5.89
CA TYR A 74 3.49 48.57 6.80
C TYR A 74 2.26 49.50 6.78
N PRO A 75 1.04 48.99 6.98
CA PRO A 75 -0.04 49.74 7.64
C PRO A 75 -0.19 49.33 9.13
N PRO A 76 -0.68 50.24 10.01
CA PRO A 76 -0.69 50.03 11.47
C PRO A 76 -1.87 49.16 11.97
N GLN A 77 -1.60 48.36 13.00
CA GLN A 77 -2.59 47.55 13.74
C GLN A 77 -3.21 48.31 14.92
N GLN A 78 -4.50 48.09 15.17
CA GLN A 78 -5.23 48.55 16.36
C GLN A 78 -5.06 47.60 17.57
N PRO A 79 -5.18 48.09 18.82
CA PRO A 79 -5.01 47.28 20.04
C PRO A 79 -6.29 46.58 20.49
N GLY A 80 -6.17 45.34 20.97
CA GLY A 80 -7.22 44.61 21.71
C GLY A 80 -6.93 44.52 23.23
N PRO A 81 -7.93 44.36 24.12
CA PRO A 81 -7.74 44.42 25.58
C PRO A 81 -7.32 43.10 26.23
N GLN A 82 -6.51 43.24 27.29
CA GLN A 82 -5.99 42.20 28.20
C GLN A 82 -7.05 41.70 29.20
N TYR A 83 -6.96 40.42 29.59
CA TYR A 83 -7.50 39.93 30.87
C TYR A 83 -6.62 38.85 31.51
N GLY A 84 -6.04 39.22 32.66
CA GLY A 84 -5.96 38.48 33.95
C GLY A 84 -5.43 37.05 34.01
N GLY A 85 -4.28 36.87 34.68
CA GLY A 85 -3.74 35.58 35.12
C GLY A 85 -4.04 35.21 36.59
N GLY A 86 -3.55 34.04 37.03
CA GLY A 86 -3.46 33.65 38.45
C GLY A 86 -3.59 32.14 38.73
N TYR A 87 -2.58 31.56 39.37
CA TYR A 87 -2.38 30.14 39.75
C TYR A 87 -3.24 29.67 40.95
N PRO A 88 -3.39 28.35 41.23
CA PRO A 88 -4.12 27.84 42.40
C PRO A 88 -3.20 27.53 43.61
N GLY A 89 -3.75 27.67 44.82
CA GLY A 89 -3.13 27.34 46.11
C GLY A 89 -4.11 26.68 47.10
N GLU A 90 -3.56 25.93 48.06
CA GLU A 90 -4.14 24.87 48.93
C GLU A 90 -4.91 25.32 50.21
N GLN A 91 -5.86 24.47 50.67
CA GLN A 91 -6.36 24.10 52.05
C GLN A 91 -6.70 25.17 53.15
N PRO A 92 -7.33 24.86 54.34
CA PRO A 92 -8.14 23.71 54.84
C PRO A 92 -9.40 24.06 55.75
N ALA A 93 -10.20 23.02 56.07
CA ALA A 93 -10.93 22.61 57.31
C ALA A 93 -11.79 23.52 58.27
N SER A 94 -13.00 23.00 58.58
CA SER A 94 -13.72 22.86 59.91
C SER A 94 -14.58 23.96 60.57
N HIS A 95 -15.86 23.63 60.88
CA HIS A 95 -16.70 23.90 62.09
C HIS A 95 -18.20 23.69 61.73
N ALA A 96 -19.12 22.95 62.40
CA ALA A 96 -19.48 22.64 63.80
C ALA A 96 -20.67 23.49 64.36
N GLY A 97 -21.72 22.80 64.86
CA GLY A 97 -22.82 23.28 65.74
C GLY A 97 -24.10 23.75 65.03
N SER A 98 -25.32 23.21 65.17
CA SER A 98 -26.18 22.71 66.28
C SER A 98 -27.04 23.78 66.99
N TYR A 99 -28.36 23.78 66.76
CA TYR A 99 -29.38 24.15 67.78
C TYR A 99 -30.71 23.41 67.53
N LEU A 100 -31.28 22.94 68.65
CA LEU A 100 -32.58 22.28 68.87
C LEU A 100 -33.73 23.32 68.91
N GLU A 101 -34.98 22.92 68.62
CA GLU A 101 -36.15 23.36 69.44
C GLU A 101 -37.47 22.56 69.17
N SER A 102 -37.96 21.94 70.26
CA SER A 102 -39.32 21.50 70.70
C SER A 102 -40.54 21.18 69.81
N GLY A 103 -41.29 20.12 70.19
CA GLY A 103 -42.77 20.13 70.29
C GLY A 103 -43.58 18.97 69.65
N GLN A 104 -44.24 18.12 70.46
CA GLN A 104 -45.03 16.88 70.15
C GLN A 104 -46.42 17.09 69.47
N PRO A 105 -47.35 16.10 69.41
CA PRO A 105 -47.43 14.91 68.54
C PRO A 105 -48.72 14.91 67.68
N SER A 106 -48.77 14.26 66.51
CA SER A 106 -50.08 13.98 65.87
C SER A 106 -50.10 12.74 64.96
N TYR A 107 -51.25 12.08 65.04
CA TYR A 107 -51.68 10.79 64.52
C TYR A 107 -51.87 10.79 62.99
N GLY A 108 -51.61 9.65 62.33
CA GLY A 108 -52.20 9.33 61.02
C GLY A 108 -51.19 9.03 59.91
N ALA A 109 -51.04 7.76 59.57
CA ALA A 109 -50.34 7.33 58.35
C ALA A 109 -51.23 7.65 57.11
N PRO A 110 -50.72 8.34 56.08
CA PRO A 110 -51.41 8.44 54.81
C PRO A 110 -51.07 7.27 53.88
N ALA A 111 -52.10 6.76 53.21
CA ALA A 111 -52.02 5.73 52.18
C ALA A 111 -51.08 6.15 51.03
N GLY A 112 -50.28 5.19 50.55
CA GLY A 112 -49.34 5.40 49.45
C GLY A 112 -50.04 5.80 48.13
N PRO A 113 -49.37 6.56 47.25
CA PRO A 113 -49.94 7.01 46.00
C PRO A 113 -50.16 5.85 45.01
N PRO A 114 -51.16 5.94 44.11
CA PRO A 114 -51.48 4.89 43.15
C PRO A 114 -50.33 4.70 42.13
N PRO A 115 -50.12 3.47 41.61
CA PRO A 115 -49.04 3.20 40.67
C PRO A 115 -49.22 4.01 39.38
N LYS A 116 -48.21 4.80 39.02
CA LYS A 116 -48.14 5.48 37.73
C LYS A 116 -48.08 4.44 36.62
N LYS A 117 -49.09 4.42 35.77
CA LYS A 117 -49.15 3.64 34.53
C LYS A 117 -48.00 4.07 33.62
N SER A 118 -46.93 3.28 33.57
CA SER A 118 -45.73 3.62 32.80
C SER A 118 -46.01 3.50 31.30
N ASN A 119 -45.80 4.58 30.56
CA ASN A 119 -45.82 4.58 29.09
C ASN A 119 -44.61 3.84 28.47
N VAL A 120 -43.76 3.22 29.30
CA VAL A 120 -42.57 2.46 28.90
C VAL A 120 -42.91 1.34 27.92
N GLY A 121 -44.05 0.66 28.08
CA GLY A 121 -44.53 -0.34 27.12
C GLY A 121 -44.90 0.26 25.76
N ARG A 122 -45.45 1.48 25.72
CA ARG A 122 -45.75 2.18 24.46
C ARG A 122 -44.49 2.72 23.80
N ILE A 123 -43.53 3.22 24.57
CA ILE A 123 -42.26 3.70 24.04
C ILE A 123 -41.49 2.52 23.44
N LEU A 124 -41.32 1.40 24.17
CA LEU A 124 -40.67 0.20 23.63
C LEU A 124 -41.39 -0.38 22.40
N LEU A 125 -42.73 -0.36 22.37
CA LEU A 125 -43.48 -0.81 21.18
C LEU A 125 -43.36 0.15 20.01
N ILE A 126 -43.29 1.47 20.23
CA ILE A 126 -43.06 2.44 19.15
C ILE A 126 -41.60 2.35 18.68
N THR A 127 -40.62 2.18 19.56
CA THR A 127 -39.22 1.99 19.16
C THR A 127 -39.06 0.67 18.41
N LEU A 128 -39.69 -0.42 18.86
CA LEU A 128 -39.69 -1.69 18.16
C LEU A 128 -40.43 -1.58 16.81
N ALA A 129 -41.57 -0.88 16.75
CA ALA A 129 -42.29 -0.66 15.50
C ALA A 129 -41.53 0.25 14.53
N VAL A 130 -40.82 1.27 15.02
CA VAL A 130 -39.95 2.13 14.22
C VAL A 130 -38.72 1.35 13.74
N VAL A 131 -38.11 0.51 14.59
CA VAL A 131 -37.03 -0.40 14.19
C VAL A 131 -37.53 -1.44 13.19
N VAL A 132 -38.72 -1.99 13.36
CA VAL A 132 -39.34 -2.95 12.43
C VAL A 132 -39.81 -2.26 11.15
N VAL A 133 -40.23 -1.00 11.15
CA VAL A 133 -40.57 -0.23 9.94
C VAL A 133 -39.30 0.31 9.24
N LEU A 134 -38.22 0.58 9.98
CA LEU A 134 -36.89 0.83 9.41
C LEU A 134 -36.27 -0.47 8.86
N CYS A 135 -36.52 -1.61 9.49
CA CYS A 135 -36.00 -2.92 9.06
C CYS A 135 -36.89 -3.60 8.00
N LEU A 136 -38.20 -3.37 7.98
CA LEU A 136 -39.17 -4.09 7.13
C LEU A 136 -40.12 -3.16 6.34
N GLY A 137 -40.08 -1.83 6.53
CA GLY A 137 -41.13 -0.91 6.09
C GLY A 137 -40.70 0.19 5.09
N GLY A 138 -39.57 0.05 4.42
CA GLY A 138 -39.20 0.79 3.20
C GLY A 138 -39.01 -0.12 1.98
N GLY A 139 -39.63 -1.30 2.01
CA GLY A 139 -38.98 -2.54 1.56
C GLY A 139 -39.33 -3.11 0.19
N ALA A 140 -40.10 -2.45 -0.68
CA ALA A 140 -40.40 -3.07 -1.99
C ALA A 140 -39.42 -2.63 -3.10
N VAL A 141 -39.05 -1.34 -3.15
CA VAL A 141 -38.18 -0.81 -4.21
C VAL A 141 -36.71 -0.71 -3.76
N LEU A 142 -36.47 -0.48 -2.47
CA LEU A 142 -35.11 -0.42 -1.92
C LEU A 142 -34.50 -1.80 -1.61
N VAL A 143 -35.30 -2.87 -1.43
CA VAL A 143 -34.76 -4.19 -1.07
C VAL A 143 -34.04 -4.89 -2.21
N PHE A 144 -34.40 -4.64 -3.47
CA PHE A 144 -33.61 -5.17 -4.60
C PHE A 144 -32.28 -4.44 -4.73
N ALA A 145 -32.26 -3.09 -4.67
CA ALA A 145 -31.01 -2.33 -4.68
C ALA A 145 -30.16 -2.47 -3.39
N ALA A 146 -30.78 -2.85 -2.26
CA ALA A 146 -30.09 -3.12 -1.01
C ALA A 146 -29.58 -4.56 -0.91
N LYS A 147 -30.21 -5.54 -1.58
CA LYS A 147 -29.68 -6.91 -1.66
C LYS A 147 -28.30 -6.93 -2.31
N ASP A 148 -28.14 -6.20 -3.41
CA ASP A 148 -26.86 -6.08 -4.10
C ASP A 148 -25.83 -5.39 -3.19
N LYS A 149 -26.20 -4.27 -2.54
CA LYS A 149 -25.30 -3.56 -1.61
C LYS A 149 -24.92 -4.36 -0.36
N VAL A 150 -25.84 -5.18 0.18
CA VAL A 150 -25.55 -6.02 1.35
C VAL A 150 -24.69 -7.22 0.93
N GLY A 151 -24.97 -7.83 -0.24
CA GLY A 151 -24.12 -8.86 -0.84
C GLY A 151 -22.70 -8.37 -1.07
N ASP A 152 -22.55 -7.19 -1.68
CA ASP A 152 -21.24 -6.56 -1.92
C ASP A 152 -20.47 -6.28 -0.63
N VAL A 153 -21.16 -5.87 0.44
CA VAL A 153 -20.52 -5.66 1.75
C VAL A 153 -20.10 -6.98 2.39
N VAL A 154 -20.95 -8.02 2.31
CA VAL A 154 -20.60 -9.35 2.83
C VAL A 154 -19.42 -9.93 2.06
N ASP A 155 -19.40 -9.83 0.74
CA ASP A 155 -18.28 -10.33 -0.07
C ASP A 155 -17.00 -9.52 0.17
N ALA A 156 -17.11 -8.19 0.35
CA ALA A 156 -15.98 -7.36 0.77
C ALA A 156 -15.39 -7.80 2.12
N THR A 157 -16.21 -8.26 3.08
CA THR A 157 -15.68 -8.77 4.36
C THR A 157 -14.93 -10.09 4.20
N LYS A 158 -15.12 -10.81 3.09
CA LYS A 158 -14.44 -12.07 2.79
C LYS A 158 -13.20 -11.89 1.92
N THR A 159 -13.03 -10.75 1.25
CA THR A 159 -11.82 -10.44 0.48
C THR A 159 -10.57 -10.51 1.36
N ARG A 160 -9.54 -11.18 0.86
CA ARG A 160 -8.21 -11.25 1.48
C ARG A 160 -7.14 -10.95 0.44
N LEU A 161 -6.14 -10.17 0.84
CA LEU A 161 -4.91 -10.04 0.08
C LEU A 161 -3.89 -11.01 0.63
N VAL A 162 -3.23 -11.75 -0.26
CA VAL A 162 -2.23 -12.76 0.09
C VAL A 162 -0.94 -12.54 -0.69
N ALA A 163 0.17 -13.03 -0.13
CA ALA A 163 1.42 -13.16 -0.86
C ALA A 163 1.55 -14.60 -1.38
N PRO A 164 1.18 -14.89 -2.65
CA PRO A 164 1.31 -16.23 -3.21
C PRO A 164 2.77 -16.71 -3.25
N ALA A 165 3.00 -18.01 -3.47
CA ALA A 165 4.35 -18.54 -3.66
C ALA A 165 5.02 -18.02 -4.96
N THR A 166 4.20 -17.74 -5.96
CA THR A 166 4.61 -17.16 -7.24
C THR A 166 3.64 -16.08 -7.69
N LEU A 167 4.12 -15.06 -8.36
CA LEU A 167 3.31 -13.99 -8.96
C LEU A 167 3.62 -13.86 -10.45
N ALA A 168 2.64 -14.13 -11.32
CA ALA A 168 2.82 -14.22 -12.77
C ALA A 168 4.03 -15.10 -13.18
N GLY A 169 4.21 -16.23 -12.49
CA GLY A 169 5.33 -17.17 -12.71
C GLY A 169 6.66 -16.76 -12.07
N LYS A 170 6.74 -15.57 -11.45
CA LYS A 170 7.93 -15.11 -10.73
C LYS A 170 7.93 -15.69 -9.31
N PRO A 171 9.02 -16.33 -8.84
CA PRO A 171 9.09 -16.85 -7.48
C PRO A 171 9.13 -15.70 -6.48
N LYS A 172 8.57 -15.91 -5.28
CA LYS A 172 8.76 -14.98 -4.16
C LYS A 172 10.25 -14.86 -3.83
N VAL A 173 10.72 -13.64 -3.62
CA VAL A 173 12.11 -13.36 -3.26
C VAL A 173 12.39 -13.82 -1.83
N THR A 174 13.56 -14.41 -1.61
CA THR A 174 14.04 -14.89 -0.30
C THR A 174 15.25 -14.12 0.21
N ASP A 175 15.65 -13.05 -0.48
CA ASP A 175 16.69 -12.14 0.00
C ASP A 175 16.27 -11.52 1.36
N PRO A 176 17.12 -11.57 2.39
CA PRO A 176 16.75 -11.11 3.73
C PRO A 176 16.38 -9.63 3.80
N GLN A 177 17.03 -8.76 3.01
CA GLN A 177 16.76 -7.32 3.05
C GLN A 177 15.39 -7.01 2.45
N LEU A 178 15.08 -7.59 1.30
CA LEU A 178 13.78 -7.43 0.65
C LEU A 178 12.65 -8.08 1.46
N THR A 179 12.93 -9.21 2.11
CA THR A 179 11.98 -9.85 3.03
C THR A 179 11.66 -8.94 4.22
N SER A 180 12.68 -8.40 4.88
CA SER A 180 12.50 -7.46 5.99
C SER A 180 11.77 -6.19 5.56
N ALA A 181 12.06 -5.66 4.37
CA ALA A 181 11.37 -4.48 3.84
C ALA A 181 9.87 -4.77 3.59
N ALA A 182 9.54 -5.94 3.04
CA ALA A 182 8.15 -6.34 2.84
C ALA A 182 7.38 -6.53 4.16
N GLU A 183 8.03 -7.09 5.19
CA GLU A 183 7.45 -7.25 6.52
C GLU A 183 7.21 -5.88 7.20
N GLN A 184 8.17 -4.95 7.08
CA GLN A 184 8.02 -3.59 7.59
C GLN A 184 6.87 -2.86 6.92
N MET A 185 6.78 -2.92 5.59
CA MET A 185 5.68 -2.32 4.83
C MET A 185 4.32 -2.88 5.24
N SER A 186 4.23 -4.21 5.42
CA SER A 186 2.99 -4.86 5.89
C SER A 186 2.60 -4.42 7.30
N ALA A 187 3.59 -4.22 8.17
CA ALA A 187 3.40 -3.80 9.56
C ALA A 187 3.01 -2.32 9.66
N GLU A 188 3.60 -1.44 8.86
CA GLU A 188 3.23 -0.03 8.75
C GLU A 188 1.81 0.12 8.26
N MET A 189 1.47 -0.56 7.16
CA MET A 189 0.11 -0.53 6.62
C MET A 189 -0.94 -1.03 7.62
N LYS A 190 -0.59 -2.03 8.46
CA LYS A 190 -1.48 -2.50 9.52
C LYS A 190 -1.66 -1.48 10.66
N LYS A 191 -0.69 -0.61 10.90
CA LYS A 191 -0.82 0.48 11.88
C LYS A 191 -1.71 1.60 11.34
N ASP A 192 -1.57 1.92 10.06
CA ASP A 192 -2.35 2.98 9.42
C ASP A 192 -3.81 2.54 9.18
N VAL A 193 -4.02 1.24 8.96
CA VAL A 193 -5.35 0.63 8.76
C VAL A 193 -5.58 -0.47 9.80
N PRO A 194 -5.86 -0.12 11.07
CA PRO A 194 -6.02 -1.11 12.14
C PRO A 194 -7.17 -2.09 11.87
N ASP A 195 -8.22 -1.63 11.19
CA ASP A 195 -9.41 -2.42 10.85
C ASP A 195 -9.22 -3.32 9.60
N ALA A 196 -8.03 -3.35 9.00
CA ALA A 196 -7.73 -4.22 7.87
C ALA A 196 -7.88 -5.70 8.27
N THR A 197 -8.62 -6.48 7.47
CA THR A 197 -8.80 -7.92 7.63
C THR A 197 -7.59 -8.73 7.18
N SER A 198 -6.74 -8.16 6.31
CA SER A 198 -5.40 -8.64 5.98
C SER A 198 -4.54 -7.50 5.47
N THR A 199 -3.22 -7.61 5.62
CA THR A 199 -2.23 -6.77 4.95
C THR A 199 -1.21 -7.65 4.26
N VAL A 200 -0.68 -7.18 3.15
CA VAL A 200 0.33 -7.89 2.36
C VAL A 200 1.44 -6.95 1.96
N GLY A 201 2.65 -7.49 1.97
CA GLY A 201 3.85 -6.93 1.37
C GLY A 201 4.72 -8.11 0.92
N ALA A 202 5.20 -8.07 -0.32
CA ALA A 202 6.10 -9.10 -0.83
C ALA A 202 6.86 -8.63 -2.08
N PHE A 203 8.02 -9.24 -2.31
CA PHE A 203 8.80 -9.10 -3.53
C PHE A 203 8.82 -10.42 -4.30
N TYR A 204 8.84 -10.34 -5.63
CA TYR A 204 8.88 -11.46 -6.55
C TYR A 204 9.90 -11.23 -7.66
N GLY A 205 10.48 -12.32 -8.16
CA GLY A 205 11.41 -12.33 -9.28
C GLY A 205 12.87 -12.53 -8.86
N ASN A 206 13.78 -11.97 -9.63
CA ASN A 206 15.21 -12.02 -9.42
C ASN A 206 15.83 -10.61 -9.55
N PRO A 207 16.23 -9.96 -8.43
CA PRO A 207 16.79 -8.62 -8.46
C PRO A 207 18.09 -8.52 -9.25
N ALA A 208 18.93 -9.57 -9.26
CA ALA A 208 20.18 -9.60 -10.03
C ALA A 208 19.95 -9.58 -11.55
N LYS A 209 18.73 -9.93 -12.01
CA LYS A 209 18.33 -9.89 -13.42
C LYS A 209 17.50 -8.67 -13.78
N LYS A 210 17.37 -7.68 -12.87
CA LYS A 210 16.46 -6.54 -13.02
C LYS A 210 15.02 -6.98 -13.30
N ASP A 211 14.62 -8.10 -12.70
CA ASP A 211 13.27 -8.62 -12.78
C ASP A 211 12.69 -8.66 -11.37
N LEU A 212 12.14 -7.55 -10.91
CA LEU A 212 11.65 -7.41 -9.54
C LEU A 212 10.26 -6.79 -9.55
N VAL A 213 9.34 -7.42 -8.83
CA VAL A 213 7.97 -6.94 -8.62
C VAL A 213 7.72 -6.86 -7.13
N MET A 214 7.25 -5.70 -6.66
CA MET A 214 6.73 -5.54 -5.31
C MET A 214 5.21 -5.51 -5.36
N ILE A 215 4.58 -6.13 -4.36
CA ILE A 215 3.16 -5.94 -4.06
C ILE A 215 3.02 -5.38 -2.67
N ALA A 216 2.02 -4.54 -2.47
CA ALA A 216 1.58 -4.12 -1.15
C ALA A 216 0.06 -3.89 -1.15
N GLY A 217 -0.59 -4.01 0.00
CA GLY A 217 -2.00 -3.69 0.08
C GLY A 217 -2.66 -4.17 1.36
N ALA A 218 -3.90 -3.74 1.56
CA ALA A 218 -4.75 -4.16 2.66
C ALA A 218 -6.13 -4.58 2.15
N SER A 219 -6.73 -5.57 2.80
CA SER A 219 -8.15 -5.86 2.66
C SER A 219 -8.93 -5.33 3.85
N GLY A 220 -10.16 -4.89 3.62
CA GLY A 220 -11.05 -4.29 4.61
C GLY A 220 -12.24 -3.67 3.89
N VAL A 221 -13.32 -3.39 4.63
CA VAL A 221 -14.50 -2.75 4.03
C VAL A 221 -14.16 -1.29 3.71
N LEU A 222 -14.03 -0.97 2.43
CA LEU A 222 -13.78 0.38 1.94
C LEU A 222 -15.12 1.07 1.65
N ALA A 223 -15.42 2.11 2.43
CA ALA A 223 -16.67 2.85 2.30
C ALA A 223 -16.76 3.56 0.93
N ASP A 224 -15.65 4.15 0.49
CA ASP A 224 -15.52 4.84 -0.80
C ASP A 224 -14.25 4.38 -1.52
N PRO A 225 -14.27 3.23 -2.21
CA PRO A 225 -13.10 2.68 -2.90
C PRO A 225 -12.49 3.64 -3.92
N LYS A 226 -13.32 4.46 -4.57
CA LYS A 226 -12.84 5.44 -5.56
C LYS A 226 -12.01 6.51 -4.90
N LYS A 227 -12.48 7.06 -3.78
CA LYS A 227 -11.71 8.05 -3.03
C LYS A 227 -10.39 7.47 -2.53
N GLU A 228 -10.41 6.25 -1.99
CA GLU A 228 -9.20 5.57 -1.49
C GLU A 228 -8.20 5.29 -2.63
N LEU A 229 -8.69 4.95 -3.82
CA LEU A 229 -7.87 4.83 -5.02
C LEU A 229 -7.20 6.16 -5.41
N GLU A 230 -7.95 7.28 -5.39
CA GLU A 230 -7.39 8.59 -5.73
C GLU A 230 -6.36 9.06 -4.70
N ASP A 231 -6.63 8.88 -3.41
CA ASP A 231 -5.72 9.26 -2.34
C ASP A 231 -4.44 8.41 -2.38
N GLY A 232 -4.58 7.10 -2.59
CA GLY A 232 -3.46 6.19 -2.79
C GLY A 232 -2.64 6.55 -4.04
N ALA A 233 -3.29 6.84 -5.16
CA ALA A 233 -2.61 7.30 -6.38
C ALA A 233 -1.85 8.60 -6.14
N LYS A 234 -2.40 9.55 -5.37
CA LYS A 234 -1.74 10.81 -5.04
C LYS A 234 -0.51 10.63 -4.12
N SER A 235 -0.60 9.74 -3.13
CA SER A 235 0.56 9.37 -2.30
C SER A 235 1.65 8.73 -3.15
N LEU A 236 1.31 7.73 -3.98
CA LEU A 236 2.26 7.07 -4.88
C LEU A 236 2.89 8.03 -5.90
N SER A 237 2.13 9.00 -6.43
CA SER A 237 2.70 10.03 -7.30
C SER A 237 3.77 10.87 -6.63
N SER A 238 3.61 11.14 -5.33
CA SER A 238 4.55 11.93 -4.54
C SER A 238 5.80 11.13 -4.17
N GLU A 239 5.63 9.84 -3.83
CA GLU A 239 6.71 8.96 -3.39
C GLU A 239 7.54 8.38 -4.56
N LEU A 240 6.87 8.02 -5.65
CA LEU A 240 7.46 7.31 -6.80
C LEU A 240 7.59 8.21 -8.02
N ALA A 241 7.43 9.53 -7.87
CA ALA A 241 7.47 10.51 -8.96
C ALA A 241 6.60 10.09 -10.18
N VAL A 242 5.42 9.51 -9.94
CA VAL A 242 4.50 9.12 -11.01
C VAL A 242 3.92 10.38 -11.63
N THR A 243 4.14 10.56 -12.93
CA THR A 243 3.72 11.79 -13.63
C THR A 243 2.22 11.81 -13.89
N THR A 244 1.63 10.66 -14.21
CA THR A 244 0.21 10.53 -14.51
C THR A 244 -0.24 9.08 -14.28
N PHE A 245 -1.35 8.93 -13.57
CA PHE A 245 -2.09 7.68 -13.49
C PHE A 245 -3.23 7.67 -14.50
N SER A 246 -3.24 6.68 -15.38
CA SER A 246 -4.31 6.45 -16.34
C SER A 246 -5.21 5.29 -15.90
N PRO A 247 -6.55 5.39 -16.05
CA PRO A 247 -7.45 4.27 -15.80
C PRO A 247 -7.08 3.04 -16.63
N VAL A 248 -7.20 1.86 -16.04
CA VAL A 248 -7.03 0.57 -16.70
C VAL A 248 -8.17 -0.37 -16.34
N ASP A 249 -8.31 -1.47 -17.09
CA ASP A 249 -9.26 -2.51 -16.73
C ASP A 249 -8.87 -3.14 -15.39
N ALA A 250 -9.80 -3.11 -14.44
CA ALA A 250 -9.64 -3.69 -13.10
C ALA A 250 -9.65 -5.24 -13.14
N GLY A 251 -10.12 -5.82 -14.24
CA GLY A 251 -10.27 -7.27 -14.41
C GLY A 251 -11.54 -7.82 -13.75
N PRO A 252 -11.68 -9.16 -13.71
CA PRO A 252 -12.94 -9.82 -13.34
C PRO A 252 -13.32 -9.66 -11.86
N LEU A 253 -12.40 -9.18 -11.02
CA LEU A 253 -12.68 -8.92 -9.60
C LEU A 253 -13.49 -7.64 -9.38
N GLY A 254 -13.62 -6.78 -10.39
CA GLY A 254 -14.36 -5.52 -10.35
C GLY A 254 -13.59 -4.40 -9.64
N GLY A 255 -14.28 -3.31 -9.32
CA GLY A 255 -13.65 -2.10 -8.78
C GLY A 255 -12.97 -1.24 -9.84
N ASP A 256 -12.08 -0.37 -9.41
CA ASP A 256 -11.37 0.59 -10.24
C ASP A 256 -9.86 0.37 -10.13
N ALA A 257 -9.13 0.59 -11.23
CA ALA A 257 -7.68 0.46 -11.26
C ALA A 257 -7.04 1.55 -12.12
N LYS A 258 -5.81 1.93 -11.76
CA LYS A 258 -5.00 2.89 -12.52
C LYS A 258 -3.56 2.46 -12.60
N CYS A 259 -2.89 2.80 -13.69
CA CYS A 259 -1.45 2.57 -13.85
C CYS A 259 -0.73 3.83 -14.31
N GLY A 260 0.54 3.96 -13.93
CA GLY A 260 1.39 5.10 -14.29
C GLY A 260 2.86 4.77 -14.21
N ASP A 261 3.66 5.50 -14.99
CA ASP A 261 5.12 5.41 -14.98
C ASP A 261 5.71 6.34 -13.92
N GLY A 262 6.63 5.79 -13.12
CA GLY A 262 7.33 6.50 -12.07
C GLY A 262 8.82 6.20 -12.05
N LYS A 263 9.49 6.64 -10.99
CA LYS A 263 10.90 6.39 -10.71
C LYS A 263 11.15 6.16 -9.22
N ILE A 264 12.06 5.25 -8.91
CA ILE A 264 12.61 5.04 -7.57
C ILE A 264 14.14 5.09 -7.70
N ASP A 265 14.79 5.99 -6.97
CA ASP A 265 16.24 6.19 -7.02
C ASP A 265 16.78 6.35 -8.46
N GLY A 266 16.03 7.06 -9.30
CA GLY A 266 16.35 7.28 -10.72
C GLY A 266 16.08 6.09 -11.64
N SER A 267 15.70 4.92 -11.11
CA SER A 267 15.33 3.74 -11.89
C SER A 267 13.85 3.79 -12.28
N PRO A 268 13.47 3.45 -13.53
CA PRO A 268 12.08 3.47 -13.96
C PRO A 268 11.28 2.38 -13.24
N VAL A 269 10.04 2.71 -12.89
CA VAL A 269 9.07 1.75 -12.34
C VAL A 269 7.72 1.90 -13.02
N GLY A 270 7.05 0.76 -13.25
CA GLY A 270 5.65 0.71 -13.63
C GLY A 270 4.81 0.47 -12.40
N VAL A 271 3.80 1.30 -12.14
CA VAL A 271 2.96 1.22 -10.95
C VAL A 271 1.52 1.00 -11.38
N CYS A 272 0.83 0.04 -10.77
CA CYS A 272 -0.62 -0.08 -10.86
C CYS A 272 -1.21 -0.16 -9.46
N ILE A 273 -2.26 0.61 -9.22
CA ILE A 273 -3.04 0.62 -7.98
C ILE A 273 -4.48 0.24 -8.30
N TRP A 274 -5.12 -0.50 -7.41
CA TRP A 274 -6.53 -0.85 -7.52
C TRP A 274 -7.26 -0.68 -6.21
N ALA A 275 -8.56 -0.42 -6.30
CA ALA A 275 -9.47 -0.43 -5.17
C ALA A 275 -10.81 -1.06 -5.56
N ASP A 276 -11.34 -1.86 -4.66
CA ASP A 276 -12.70 -2.36 -4.68
C ASP A 276 -13.31 -2.23 -3.27
N ARG A 277 -14.50 -2.78 -3.04
CA ARG A 277 -15.19 -2.65 -1.74
C ARG A 277 -14.48 -3.36 -0.59
N GLY A 278 -13.62 -4.33 -0.90
CA GLY A 278 -12.93 -5.19 0.06
C GLY A 278 -11.41 -5.07 0.06
N SER A 279 -10.79 -4.35 -0.88
CA SER A 279 -9.34 -4.21 -0.93
C SER A 279 -8.82 -2.95 -1.61
N LEU A 280 -7.64 -2.50 -1.16
CA LEU A 280 -6.79 -1.51 -1.81
C LEU A 280 -5.40 -2.12 -1.93
N GLY A 281 -4.81 -2.11 -3.13
CA GLY A 281 -3.47 -2.63 -3.30
C GLY A 281 -2.71 -1.98 -4.44
N VAL A 282 -1.41 -2.22 -4.45
CA VAL A 282 -0.45 -1.69 -5.42
C VAL A 282 0.48 -2.80 -5.90
N ILE A 283 0.82 -2.76 -7.17
CA ILE A 283 1.87 -3.55 -7.80
C ILE A 283 2.87 -2.57 -8.39
N ILE A 284 4.15 -2.76 -8.08
CA ILE A 284 5.26 -1.98 -8.62
C ILE A 284 6.19 -2.96 -9.34
N MET A 285 6.35 -2.78 -10.65
CA MET A 285 7.40 -3.45 -11.42
C MET A 285 8.62 -2.55 -11.54
N TYR A 286 9.75 -3.02 -11.03
CA TYR A 286 11.02 -2.31 -11.16
C TYR A 286 11.62 -2.53 -12.54
N PHE A 287 12.28 -1.51 -13.07
CA PHE A 287 12.97 -1.54 -14.37
C PHE A 287 12.05 -1.80 -15.57
N LYS A 288 10.75 -1.55 -15.41
CA LYS A 288 9.68 -1.79 -16.40
C LYS A 288 8.76 -0.58 -16.48
N SER A 289 8.01 -0.48 -17.57
CA SER A 289 7.00 0.57 -17.74
C SER A 289 5.65 0.18 -17.13
N ALA A 290 4.76 1.15 -17.01
CA ALA A 290 3.37 0.93 -16.66
C ALA A 290 2.64 0.05 -17.70
N ASP A 291 2.99 0.17 -18.98
CA ASP A 291 2.42 -0.66 -20.05
C ASP A 291 2.83 -2.13 -19.92
N ASP A 292 4.08 -2.41 -19.55
CA ASP A 292 4.55 -3.77 -19.25
C ASP A 292 3.72 -4.37 -18.10
N LEU A 293 3.45 -3.58 -17.06
CA LEU A 293 2.62 -4.00 -15.92
C LEU A 293 1.15 -4.15 -16.26
N LYS A 294 0.56 -3.22 -17.01
CA LYS A 294 -0.83 -3.27 -17.44
C LYS A 294 -1.18 -4.58 -18.14
N SER A 295 -0.26 -5.11 -18.95
CA SER A 295 -0.46 -6.39 -19.66
C SER A 295 -0.58 -7.62 -18.74
N GLN A 296 -0.07 -7.54 -17.51
CA GLN A 296 -0.06 -8.63 -16.52
C GLN A 296 -0.93 -8.34 -15.31
N PHE A 297 -1.43 -7.11 -15.18
CA PHE A 297 -2.08 -6.59 -13.98
C PHE A 297 -3.25 -7.47 -13.52
N ALA A 298 -4.20 -7.79 -14.40
CA ALA A 298 -5.36 -8.61 -14.02
C ALA A 298 -4.97 -10.00 -13.53
N THR A 299 -3.96 -10.62 -14.15
CA THR A 299 -3.41 -11.92 -13.72
C THR A 299 -2.77 -11.82 -12.34
N MET A 300 -1.93 -10.81 -12.12
CA MET A 300 -1.26 -10.60 -10.83
C MET A 300 -2.27 -10.30 -9.73
N ARG A 301 -3.21 -9.38 -9.96
CA ARG A 301 -4.29 -9.06 -9.01
C ARG A 301 -5.10 -10.31 -8.66
N GLY A 302 -5.47 -11.13 -9.64
CA GLY A 302 -6.20 -12.38 -9.41
C GLY A 302 -5.44 -13.43 -8.58
N GLN A 303 -4.13 -13.32 -8.46
CA GLN A 303 -3.31 -14.17 -7.58
C GLN A 303 -3.12 -13.59 -6.18
N ILE A 304 -3.20 -12.26 -6.05
CA ILE A 304 -3.03 -11.52 -4.80
C ILE A 304 -4.36 -11.43 -4.04
N GLU A 305 -5.44 -11.07 -4.72
CA GLU A 305 -6.76 -10.86 -4.13
C GLU A 305 -7.61 -12.11 -4.26
N GLN A 306 -7.96 -12.69 -3.11
CA GLN A 306 -8.81 -13.87 -3.01
C GLN A 306 -10.17 -13.47 -2.44
N LYS A 307 -11.24 -13.82 -3.15
CA LYS A 307 -12.61 -13.75 -2.64
C LYS A 307 -12.92 -15.06 -1.90
N GLY A 308 -13.36 -14.94 -0.65
CA GLY A 308 -13.77 -16.07 0.19
C GLY A 308 -15.25 -16.44 0.06
#